data_AF-A0A0G0ND34-F1
#
_entry.id   AF-A0A0G0ND34-F1
#
_cell.length_a   1.000
_cell.length_b   1.000
_cell.length_c   1.000
_cell.angle_alpha   90.00
_cell.angle_beta   90.00
_cell.angle_gamma   90.00
#
_symmetry.space_group_name_H-M   'P 1'
#
loop_
_entity.id
_entity.type
_entity.pdbx_description
1 polymer ?
#
loop_
_entity_poly.entity_id
_entity_poly.type
_entity_poly.pdbx_seq_one_letter_code
_entity_poly.pdbx_strand_id
1 'polypeptide(L)'
;MLGSCGGGRDKWKRPEFGKIANEFCDQIFLTNEDPYDEDENVIVEDIRKGINKTENVRIVIDRKNAIRQAIQFAEPGDVVIITGKGSEITMALKDGKKIAWSDKDIAREALNNK
;
A
#
# COMPACT_ATOMS: atom_id res chain seq x y z
N MET A 1 5.88 0.67 -0.31
CA MET A 1 4.46 0.25 -0.35
C MET A 1 3.61 1.47 -0.55
N LEU A 2 2.78 1.49 -1.60
CA LEU A 2 1.87 2.59 -1.88
C LEU A 2 0.44 2.22 -1.49
N GLY A 3 -0.17 3.00 -0.61
CA GLY A 3 -1.58 2.88 -0.23
C GLY A 3 -2.33 4.21 -0.11
N SER A 4 -1.72 5.34 -0.49
CA SER A 4 -2.15 6.71 -0.19
C SER A 4 -3.39 7.22 -0.97
N CYS A 5 -4.23 6.33 -1.50
CA CYS A 5 -5.39 6.68 -2.30
C CYS A 5 -6.67 6.13 -1.68
N GLY A 6 -7.05 6.65 -0.51
CA GLY A 6 -8.35 6.36 0.08
C GLY A 6 -9.47 6.53 -0.96
N GLY A 7 -10.42 5.59 -0.97
CA GLY A 7 -11.51 5.54 -1.96
C GLY A 7 -12.43 6.76 -1.89
N GLY A 8 -13.09 7.05 -3.00
CA GLY A 8 -14.07 8.14 -3.10
C GLY A 8 -13.48 9.56 -3.17
N ARG A 9 -12.14 9.71 -3.19
CA ARG A 9 -11.47 11.03 -3.23
C ARG A 9 -10.23 11.04 -4.13
N ASP A 10 -9.88 12.24 -4.63
CA ASP A 10 -8.64 12.59 -5.36
C ASP A 10 -8.13 11.56 -6.37
N LYS A 11 -8.99 11.03 -7.26
CA LYS A 11 -8.57 10.00 -8.23
C LYS A 11 -7.41 10.46 -9.13
N TRP A 12 -7.31 11.76 -9.39
CA TRP A 12 -6.28 12.37 -10.22
C TRP A 12 -4.84 12.10 -9.72
N LYS A 13 -4.62 11.93 -8.41
CA LYS A 13 -3.27 11.72 -7.84
C LYS A 13 -2.79 10.27 -7.91
N ARG A 14 -3.70 9.32 -8.16
CA ARG A 14 -3.39 7.87 -8.20
C ARG A 14 -2.28 7.55 -9.21
N PRO A 15 -2.41 7.90 -10.50
CA PRO A 15 -1.34 7.65 -11.46
C PRO A 15 -0.08 8.46 -11.14
N GLU A 16 -0.17 9.65 -10.54
CA GLU A 16 1.01 10.42 -10.14
C GLU A 16 1.82 9.72 -9.04
N PHE A 17 1.17 9.09 -8.06
CA PHE A 17 1.87 8.25 -7.08
C PHE A 17 2.50 7.01 -7.72
N GLY A 18 1.82 6.40 -8.69
CA GLY A 18 2.41 5.33 -9.49
C GLY A 18 3.72 5.76 -10.17
N LYS A 19 3.71 6.93 -10.82
CA LYS A 19 4.90 7.49 -11.49
C LYS A 19 6.05 7.72 -10.52
N ILE A 20 5.77 8.31 -9.35
CA ILE A 20 6.78 8.57 -8.32
C ILE A 20 7.39 7.25 -7.84
N ALA A 21 6.59 6.23 -7.52
CA ALA A 21 7.17 4.95 -7.10
C ALA A 21 7.94 4.26 -8.23
N ASN A 22 7.47 4.35 -9.47
CA ASN A 22 8.18 3.82 -10.64
C ASN A 22 9.57 4.48 -10.83
N GLU A 23 9.71 5.74 -10.46
CA GLU A 23 10.97 6.49 -10.57
C GLU A 23 11.94 6.20 -9.43
N PHE A 24 11.44 6.11 -8.20
CA PHE A 24 12.29 6.12 -7.00
C PHE A 24 12.36 4.79 -6.25
N CYS A 25 11.58 3.77 -6.61
CA CYS A 25 11.57 2.50 -5.90
C CYS A 25 12.08 1.35 -6.76
N ASP A 26 13.00 0.56 -6.20
CA ASP A 26 13.49 -0.68 -6.82
C ASP A 26 12.41 -1.77 -6.84
N GLN A 27 11.50 -1.76 -5.86
CA GLN A 27 10.37 -2.68 -5.75
C GLN A 27 9.12 -1.96 -5.26
N ILE A 28 7.97 -2.29 -5.86
CA ILE A 28 6.70 -1.62 -5.59
C ILE A 28 5.67 -2.65 -5.14
N PHE A 29 5.16 -2.48 -3.92
CA PHE A 29 4.00 -3.21 -3.42
C PHE A 29 2.78 -2.28 -3.43
N LEU A 30 1.77 -2.63 -4.21
CA LEU A 30 0.48 -1.95 -4.27
C LEU A 30 -0.56 -2.73 -3.45
N THR A 31 -1.31 -2.02 -2.61
CA THR A 31 -2.27 -2.60 -1.68
C THR A 31 -3.41 -1.63 -1.37
N ASN A 32 -4.47 -2.11 -0.72
CA ASN A 32 -5.51 -1.25 -0.17
C ASN A 32 -5.04 -0.44 1.05
N GLU A 33 -5.89 0.48 1.45
CA GLU A 33 -5.78 1.22 2.70
C GLU A 33 -7.19 1.49 3.22
N ASP A 34 -7.73 2.68 3.00
CA ASP A 34 -9.11 3.04 3.31
C ASP A 34 -9.94 3.02 2.01
N PRO A 35 -10.39 1.87 1.51
CA PRO A 35 -11.19 1.81 0.28
C PRO A 35 -12.55 2.49 0.40
N TYR A 36 -13.09 2.67 1.61
CA TYR A 36 -14.48 3.09 1.82
C TYR A 36 -15.40 2.24 0.93
N ASP A 37 -16.23 2.87 0.10
CA ASP A 37 -17.17 2.20 -0.80
C ASP A 37 -16.61 1.93 -2.20
N GLU A 38 -15.39 2.38 -2.51
CA GLU A 38 -14.75 2.13 -3.80
C GLU A 38 -14.09 0.76 -3.86
N ASP A 39 -14.07 0.16 -5.06
CA ASP A 39 -13.39 -1.12 -5.27
C ASP A 39 -11.87 -0.96 -5.14
N GLU A 40 -11.26 -1.72 -4.24
CA GLU A 40 -9.82 -1.75 -3.98
C GLU A 40 -9.00 -2.03 -5.24
N ASN A 41 -9.50 -2.90 -6.12
CA ASN A 41 -8.82 -3.23 -7.37
C ASN A 41 -8.82 -2.05 -8.33
N VAL A 42 -9.90 -1.26 -8.35
CA VAL A 42 -9.97 -0.04 -9.17
C VAL A 42 -8.96 0.98 -8.68
N ILE A 43 -8.86 1.17 -7.37
CA ILE A 43 -7.88 2.09 -6.76
C ILE A 43 -6.46 1.67 -7.12
N VAL A 44 -6.12 0.40 -6.92
CA VAL A 44 -4.78 -0.11 -7.20
C VAL A 44 -4.45 -0.05 -8.68
N GLU A 45 -5.40 -0.38 -9.56
CA GLU A 45 -5.19 -0.30 -11.00
C GLU A 45 -5.01 1.16 -11.48
N ASP A 46 -5.73 2.11 -10.90
CA ASP A 46 -5.53 3.53 -11.17
C ASP A 46 -4.12 4.01 -10.78
N ILE A 47 -3.56 3.50 -9.68
CA ILE A 47 -2.17 3.76 -9.30
C ILE A 47 -1.22 3.10 -10.30
N ARG A 48 -1.49 1.84 -10.66
CA ARG A 48 -0.67 1.06 -11.59
C ARG A 48 -0.53 1.72 -12.97
N LYS A 49 -1.54 2.47 -13.43
CA LYS A 49 -1.46 3.25 -14.69
C LYS A 49 -0.30 4.26 -14.73
N GLY A 50 0.22 4.69 -13.58
CA GLY A 50 1.40 5.54 -13.49
C GLY A 50 2.73 4.80 -13.60
N ILE A 51 2.72 3.47 -13.59
CA ILE A 51 3.91 2.63 -13.51
C ILE A 51 4.17 2.02 -14.89
N ASN A 52 5.33 2.33 -15.47
CA ASN A 52 5.71 1.84 -16.80
C ASN A 52 6.51 0.54 -16.73
N LYS A 53 7.30 0.35 -15.68
CA LYS A 53 8.09 -0.86 -15.40
C LYS A 53 7.29 -1.76 -14.47
N THR A 54 6.81 -2.90 -14.97
CA THR A 54 5.90 -3.76 -14.20
C THR A 54 6.59 -4.97 -13.59
N GLU A 55 7.83 -5.25 -14.00
CA GLU A 55 8.64 -6.38 -13.54
C GLU A 55 8.91 -6.38 -12.03
N ASN A 56 8.89 -5.20 -11.40
CA ASN A 56 9.15 -5.01 -9.98
C ASN A 56 7.88 -4.63 -9.18
N VAL A 57 6.69 -4.81 -9.77
CA VAL A 57 5.41 -4.47 -9.14
C VAL A 57 4.73 -5.73 -8.63
N ARG A 58 4.32 -5.70 -7.36
CA ARG A 58 3.49 -6.72 -6.73
C ARG A 58 2.18 -6.10 -6.26
N ILE A 59 1.07 -6.69 -6.68
CA ILE A 59 -0.26 -6.30 -6.22
C ILE A 59 -0.69 -7.30 -5.15
N VAL A 60 -0.84 -6.81 -3.92
CA VAL A 60 -1.30 -7.60 -2.79
C VAL A 60 -2.37 -6.77 -2.09
N ILE A 61 -3.65 -7.04 -2.37
CA ILE A 61 -4.76 -6.20 -1.89
C ILE A 61 -4.85 -6.18 -0.36
N ASP A 62 -4.62 -7.33 0.30
CA ASP A 62 -4.56 -7.40 1.75
C ASP A 62 -3.33 -6.65 2.30
N ARG A 63 -3.56 -5.48 2.90
CA ARG A 63 -2.49 -4.61 3.40
C ARG A 63 -1.60 -5.28 4.45
N LYS A 64 -2.13 -6.17 5.27
CA LYS A 64 -1.36 -6.84 6.32
C LYS A 64 -0.35 -7.78 5.67
N ASN A 65 -0.80 -8.53 4.68
CA ASN A 65 0.00 -9.42 3.86
C ASN A 65 1.00 -8.65 3.00
N ALA A 66 0.60 -7.52 2.40
CA ALA A 66 1.50 -6.66 1.62
C ALA A 66 2.68 -6.17 2.47
N ILE A 67 2.41 -5.67 3.69
CA ILE A 67 3.45 -5.23 4.63
C ILE A 67 4.38 -6.39 4.99
N ARG A 68 3.82 -7.55 5.34
CA ARG A 68 4.60 -8.75 5.68
C ARG A 68 5.50 -9.20 4.54
N GLN A 69 4.95 -9.31 3.33
CA GLN A 69 5.72 -9.71 2.15
C GLN A 69 6.80 -8.70 1.80
N ALA A 70 6.53 -7.39 1.88
CA ALA A 70 7.53 -6.37 1.62
C ALA A 70 8.69 -6.45 2.61
N ILE A 71 8.40 -6.64 3.89
CA ILE A 71 9.42 -6.78 4.94
C ILE A 71 10.22 -8.08 4.78
N GLN A 72 9.56 -9.20 4.49
CA GLN A 72 10.24 -10.48 4.27
C GLN A 72 11.08 -10.49 2.99
N PHE A 73 10.64 -9.78 1.95
CA PHE A 73 11.35 -9.69 0.68
C PHE A 73 12.63 -8.85 0.77
N ALA A 74 12.64 -7.80 1.60
CA ALA A 74 13.80 -6.93 1.76
C ALA A 74 15.04 -7.70 2.26
N GLU A 75 16.23 -7.32 1.83
CA GLU A 75 17.50 -7.89 2.29
C GLU A 75 18.19 -6.98 3.33
N PRO A 76 19.21 -7.46 4.06
CA PRO A 76 20.01 -6.60 4.91
C PRO A 76 20.61 -5.42 4.13
N GLY A 77 20.27 -4.20 4.54
CA GLY A 77 20.69 -2.97 3.86
C GLY A 77 19.55 -2.27 3.10
N ASP A 78 18.45 -2.96 2.82
CA ASP A 78 17.28 -2.39 2.17
C ASP A 78 16.44 -1.51 3.11
N VAL A 79 15.70 -0.57 2.52
CA VAL A 79 14.74 0.28 3.23
C VAL A 79 13.32 0.02 2.72
N VAL A 80 12.42 -0.37 3.63
CA VAL A 80 10.99 -0.52 3.32
C VAL A 80 10.23 0.72 3.79
N ILE A 81 9.64 1.45 2.84
CA ILE A 81 8.78 2.60 3.12
C ILE A 81 7.31 2.18 3.05
N ILE A 82 6.55 2.41 4.11
CA ILE A 82 5.10 2.16 4.20
C ILE A 82 4.40 3.53 4.25
N THR A 83 3.58 3.86 3.26
CA THR A 83 2.93 5.18 3.15
C THR A 83 1.41 5.10 3.29
N GLY A 84 0.80 6.25 3.60
CA GLY A 84 -0.66 6.45 3.69
C GLY A 84 -1.16 6.61 5.12
N LYS A 85 -1.29 5.51 5.89
CA LYS A 85 -1.91 5.56 7.23
C LYS A 85 -1.09 6.24 8.33
N GLY A 86 0.25 6.15 8.28
CA GLY A 86 1.12 6.72 9.30
C GLY A 86 0.77 6.26 10.72
N SER A 87 0.28 7.17 11.57
CA SER A 87 -0.08 6.91 12.97
C SER A 87 -1.55 6.53 13.19
N GLU A 88 -2.33 6.35 12.12
CA GLU A 88 -3.74 5.96 12.23
C GLU A 88 -3.91 4.56 12.83
N ILE A 89 -4.91 4.43 13.70
CA ILE A 89 -5.20 3.19 14.45
C ILE A 89 -6.46 2.44 13.95
N THR A 90 -7.01 2.86 12.81
CA THR A 90 -8.20 2.26 12.20
C THR A 90 -8.11 2.26 10.68
N MET A 91 -8.75 1.30 10.04
CA MET A 91 -8.89 1.24 8.57
C MET A 91 -10.36 1.26 8.19
N ALA A 92 -10.74 2.14 7.25
CA ALA A 92 -12.11 2.32 6.80
C ALA A 92 -12.45 1.39 5.63
N LEU A 93 -13.53 0.64 5.77
CA LEU A 93 -14.07 -0.32 4.79
C LEU A 93 -15.45 0.15 4.29
N LYS A 94 -16.05 -0.67 3.42
CA LYS A 94 -17.40 -0.44 2.87
C LYS A 94 -18.45 -0.22 3.95
N ASP A 95 -19.50 0.52 3.59
CA ASP A 95 -20.68 0.78 4.42
C ASP A 95 -20.34 1.44 5.76
N GLY A 96 -19.29 2.27 5.78
CA GLY A 96 -18.85 3.00 6.97
C GLY A 96 -18.20 2.14 8.06
N LYS A 97 -17.94 0.86 7.80
CA LYS A 97 -17.26 -0.04 8.74
C LYS A 97 -15.82 0.44 8.99
N LYS A 98 -15.38 0.39 10.25
CA LYS A 98 -13.98 0.62 10.63
C LYS A 98 -13.45 -0.56 11.42
N ILE A 99 -12.26 -1.03 11.07
CA ILE A 99 -11.57 -2.09 11.81
C ILE A 99 -10.37 -1.51 12.55
N ALA A 100 -9.99 -2.12 13.68
CA ALA A 100 -8.73 -1.80 14.35
C ALA A 100 -7.56 -2.12 13.42
N TRP A 101 -6.64 -1.18 13.27
CA TRP A 101 -5.54 -1.29 12.33
C TRP A 101 -4.31 -0.54 12.83
N SER A 102 -3.10 -0.97 12.50
CA SER A 102 -1.88 -0.20 12.78
C SER A 102 -0.75 -0.71 11.89
N ASP A 103 -0.37 0.10 10.88
CA ASP A 103 0.77 -0.24 10.02
C ASP A 103 2.04 -0.45 10.84
N LYS A 104 2.22 0.37 11.88
CA LYS A 104 3.35 0.31 12.80
C LYS A 104 3.43 -1.03 13.53
N ASP A 105 2.30 -1.50 14.06
CA ASP A 105 2.30 -2.75 14.83
C ASP A 105 2.43 -3.96 13.91
N ILE A 106 1.81 -3.93 12.73
CA ILE A 106 1.97 -4.98 11.71
C ILE A 106 3.43 -5.03 11.23
N ALA A 107 4.07 -3.89 10.98
CA ALA A 107 5.47 -3.84 10.56
C ALA A 107 6.40 -4.39 11.65
N ARG A 108 6.16 -4.04 12.92
CA ARG A 108 6.92 -4.60 14.06
C ARG A 108 6.74 -6.11 14.19
N GLU A 109 5.50 -6.59 14.05
CA GLU A 109 5.19 -8.02 14.05
C GLU A 109 5.97 -8.73 12.94
N ALA A 110 6.00 -8.17 11.72
CA ALA A 110 6.72 -8.75 10.60
C ALA A 110 8.25 -8.73 10.79
N LEU A 111 8.81 -7.66 11.36
CA LEU A 111 10.25 -7.56 11.65
C LEU A 111 10.72 -8.57 12.70
N ASN A 112 9.91 -8.84 13.72
CA ASN A 112 10.25 -9.81 14.76
C ASN A 112 10.18 -11.27 14.26
N ASN A 113 9.48 -11.52 13.15
CA ASN A 113 9.28 -12.85 12.57
C ASN A 113 10.07 -13.05 11.26
N LYS A 114 11.12 -12.26 11.06
CA LYS A 114 11.99 -12.34 9.88
C LYS A 114 13.17 -13.28 10.11
#